data_AF-A0A9E0W636-F1
#
_entry.id   AF-A0A9E0W636-F1
#
_cell.length_a   1.000
_cell.length_b   1.000
_cell.length_c   1.000
_cell.angle_alpha   90.00
_cell.angle_beta   90.00
_cell.angle_gamma   90.00
#
_symmetry.space_group_name_H-M   'P 1'
#
loop_
_entity.id
_entity.type
_entity.pdbx_description
1 polymer ?
#
loop_
_entity_poly.entity_id
_entity_poly.type
_entity_poly.pdbx_seq_one_letter_code
_entity_poly.pdbx_strand_id
1 'polypeptide(L)'
;QMAALEKGAPGGLLFQSLSGTEKGLNEFGVTVELLDEAYEMGKHYCKLAGSNMMYFETGQGTALSANAHHGADQVTIEARNYGLAKRYNPHLLNTVVGFIGPEYLFNHQQITRAALEDHFMGKLTGISMGCDACYTNHADTDQNSNENLTVLLAAAGCNYVMSLPLGDDIMLNYQTTGFHDVATARQLLGYRPAPEFEAWMETMGLMENGKLTARAGDPSIFFD
;
A
#
# COMPACT_ATOMS: atom_id res chain seq x y z
N GLN A 1 4.65 16.19 -7.14
CA GLN A 1 3.28 16.39 -6.63
C GLN A 1 3.07 17.82 -6.13
N MET A 2 3.92 18.33 -5.23
CA MET A 2 3.87 19.72 -4.73
C MET A 2 3.74 20.79 -5.83
N ALA A 3 4.63 20.79 -6.81
CA ALA A 3 4.57 21.73 -7.94
C ALA A 3 3.27 21.66 -8.78
N ALA A 4 2.55 20.54 -8.76
CA ALA A 4 1.25 20.42 -9.43
C ALA A 4 0.15 21.06 -8.58
N LEU A 5 0.20 20.88 -7.25
CA LEU A 5 -0.73 21.54 -6.32
C LEU A 5 -0.59 23.06 -6.38
N GLU A 6 0.63 23.59 -6.43
CA GLU A 6 0.90 25.02 -6.60
C GLU A 6 0.28 25.59 -7.88
N LYS A 7 0.21 24.77 -8.93
CA LYS A 7 -0.42 25.12 -10.22
C LYS A 7 -1.94 24.90 -10.22
N GLY A 8 -2.54 24.53 -9.09
CA GLY A 8 -3.98 24.37 -8.93
C GLY A 8 -4.53 22.98 -9.27
N ALA A 9 -3.67 21.96 -9.41
CA ALA A 9 -4.15 20.58 -9.56
C ALA A 9 -4.92 20.13 -8.28
N PRO A 10 -5.97 19.30 -8.42
CA PRO A 10 -6.70 18.80 -7.25
C PRO A 10 -5.81 17.86 -6.42
N GLY A 11 -5.59 18.19 -5.15
CA GLY A 11 -4.88 17.35 -4.21
C GLY A 11 -5.81 16.42 -3.44
N GLY A 12 -5.56 15.11 -3.52
CA GLY A 12 -6.13 14.11 -2.61
C GLY A 12 -5.12 13.77 -1.52
N LEU A 13 -4.35 12.70 -1.72
CA LEU A 13 -3.21 12.33 -0.88
C LEU A 13 -1.90 12.79 -1.52
N LEU A 14 -0.87 12.98 -0.70
CA LEU A 14 0.52 13.21 -1.11
C LEU A 14 1.35 11.97 -0.87
N PHE A 15 1.85 11.39 -1.95
CA PHE A 15 2.61 10.15 -1.96
C PHE A 15 4.13 10.38 -1.82
N GLN A 16 4.84 9.50 -1.12
CA GLN A 16 6.30 9.38 -1.25
C GLN A 16 6.81 8.00 -0.82
N SER A 17 7.75 7.41 -1.57
CA SER A 17 8.51 6.23 -1.12
C SER A 17 9.52 6.63 -0.03
N LEU A 18 9.64 5.82 1.02
CA LEU A 18 10.55 6.05 2.15
C LEU A 18 11.67 5.01 2.20
N SER A 19 12.78 5.42 2.82
CA SER A 19 13.86 4.53 3.22
C SER A 19 14.28 4.83 4.66
N GLY A 20 14.65 3.79 5.41
CA GLY A 20 14.83 3.87 6.86
C GLY A 20 16.13 4.58 7.27
N THR A 21 16.91 5.08 6.33
CA THR A 21 18.17 5.80 6.58
C THR A 21 18.24 7.06 5.74
N GLU A 22 18.95 8.07 6.24
CA GLU A 22 19.15 9.35 5.53
C GLU A 22 19.78 9.13 4.16
N LYS A 23 20.83 8.28 4.08
CA LYS A 23 21.43 7.91 2.80
C LYS A 23 20.40 7.30 1.84
N GLY A 24 19.53 6.40 2.33
CA GLY A 24 18.50 5.78 1.50
C GLY A 24 17.43 6.76 1.03
N LEU A 25 17.04 7.75 1.85
CA LEU A 25 16.13 8.82 1.43
C LEU A 25 16.77 9.71 0.36
N ASN A 26 18.06 10.01 0.51
CA ASN A 26 18.80 10.81 -0.45
C ASN A 26 18.92 10.13 -1.83
N GLU A 27 18.97 8.79 -1.90
CA GLU A 27 18.90 8.05 -3.18
C GLU A 27 17.54 8.26 -3.88
N PHE A 28 16.46 8.51 -3.14
CA PHE A 28 15.17 8.93 -3.70
C PHE A 28 15.07 10.43 -3.97
N GLY A 29 16.13 11.20 -3.71
CA GLY A 29 16.12 12.65 -3.80
C GLY A 29 15.22 13.31 -2.75
N VAL A 30 15.05 12.68 -1.58
CA VAL A 30 14.16 13.13 -0.51
C VAL A 30 14.94 13.45 0.74
N THR A 31 14.54 14.53 1.43
CA THR A 31 14.98 14.85 2.79
C THR A 31 13.78 14.96 3.73
N VAL A 32 14.03 14.93 5.03
CA VAL A 32 12.97 15.13 6.04
C VAL A 32 12.35 16.52 5.91
N GLU A 33 13.15 17.53 5.54
CA GLU A 33 12.68 18.90 5.31
C GLU A 33 11.71 18.98 4.13
N LEU A 34 11.98 18.25 3.04
CA LEU A 34 11.07 18.17 1.90
C LEU A 34 9.75 17.49 2.29
N LEU A 35 9.80 16.45 3.13
CA LEU A 35 8.59 15.80 3.66
C LEU A 35 7.80 16.74 4.58
N ASP A 36 8.48 17.51 5.43
CA ASP A 36 7.85 18.53 6.29
C ASP A 36 7.19 19.63 5.43
N GLU A 37 7.84 20.11 4.36
CA GLU A 37 7.28 21.07 3.42
C GLU A 37 6.05 20.50 2.69
N ALA A 38 6.14 19.26 2.19
CA ALA A 38 5.02 18.57 1.56
C ALA A 38 3.84 18.39 2.53
N TYR A 39 4.12 18.08 3.79
CA TYR A 39 3.12 17.93 4.83
C TYR A 39 2.37 19.25 5.11
N GLU A 40 3.09 20.36 5.27
CA GLU A 40 2.48 21.68 5.45
C GLU A 40 1.72 22.14 4.21
N MET A 41 2.27 21.92 3.01
CA MET A 41 1.56 22.18 1.75
C MET A 41 0.28 21.36 1.68
N GLY A 42 0.34 20.07 2.03
CA GLY A 42 -0.80 19.16 2.05
C GLY A 42 -1.98 19.69 2.86
N LYS A 43 -1.73 20.26 4.04
CA LYS A 43 -2.79 20.86 4.90
C LYS A 43 -3.56 21.99 4.22
N HIS A 44 -2.92 22.72 3.30
CA HIS A 44 -3.53 23.84 2.61
C HIS A 44 -4.18 23.45 1.28
N TYR A 45 -3.58 22.51 0.56
CA TYR A 45 -3.96 22.20 -0.82
C TYR A 45 -4.72 20.88 -0.99
N CYS A 46 -4.61 19.92 -0.06
CA CYS A 46 -5.35 18.66 -0.15
C CYS A 46 -6.80 18.85 0.28
N LYS A 47 -7.72 18.39 -0.58
CA LYS A 47 -9.17 18.51 -0.40
C LYS A 47 -9.72 17.23 0.19
N LEU A 48 -9.47 17.01 1.47
CA LEU A 48 -9.94 15.85 2.23
C LEU A 48 -10.95 16.29 3.28
N ALA A 49 -11.91 15.42 3.60
CA ALA A 49 -12.80 15.63 4.74
C ALA A 49 -12.07 15.39 6.08
N GLY A 50 -11.05 14.53 6.08
CA GLY A 50 -10.17 14.25 7.23
C GLY A 50 -8.86 15.04 7.18
N SER A 51 -8.00 14.82 8.19
CA SER A 51 -6.72 15.55 8.36
C SER A 51 -5.47 14.75 8.00
N ASN A 52 -5.60 13.47 7.67
CA ASN A 52 -4.49 12.63 7.25
C ASN A 52 -4.39 12.68 5.73
N MET A 53 -3.33 13.31 5.18
CA MET A 53 -3.13 13.46 3.73
C MET A 53 -1.90 12.76 3.17
N MET A 54 -1.01 12.25 4.03
CA MET A 54 0.19 11.57 3.54
C MET A 54 -0.10 10.11 3.19
N TYR A 55 0.52 9.65 2.11
CA TYR A 55 0.60 8.27 1.71
C TYR A 55 2.08 7.90 1.54
N PHE A 56 2.56 6.89 2.25
CA PHE A 56 3.92 6.40 2.07
C PHE A 56 3.97 4.96 1.57
N GLU A 57 5.03 4.65 0.82
CA GLU A 57 5.40 3.29 0.48
C GLU A 57 6.79 2.92 0.98
N THR A 58 6.92 1.65 1.32
CA THR A 58 8.07 1.05 2.01
C THR A 58 8.28 -0.36 1.47
N GLY A 59 9.30 -1.06 1.93
CA GLY A 59 9.56 -2.41 1.46
C GLY A 59 10.95 -2.90 1.85
N GLN A 60 11.00 -4.10 2.41
CA GLN A 60 12.24 -4.79 2.72
C GLN A 60 13.13 -4.91 1.47
N GLY A 61 14.43 -4.63 1.64
CA GLY A 61 15.42 -4.66 0.56
C GLY A 61 15.79 -3.28 0.01
N THR A 62 14.93 -2.27 0.17
CA THR A 62 15.17 -0.89 -0.36
C THR A 62 16.52 -0.31 0.06
N ALA A 63 16.82 -0.31 1.36
CA ALA A 63 18.08 0.25 1.84
C ALA A 63 19.30 -0.64 1.53
N LEU A 64 19.10 -1.94 1.31
CA LEU A 64 20.16 -2.82 0.85
C LEU A 64 20.53 -2.49 -0.60
N SER A 65 19.54 -2.33 -1.48
CA SER A 65 19.69 -1.86 -2.86
C SER A 65 20.48 -0.54 -2.94
N ALA A 66 20.12 0.42 -2.08
CA ALA A 66 20.79 1.72 -1.97
C ALA A 66 22.18 1.68 -1.30
N ASN A 67 22.66 0.51 -0.87
CA ASN A 67 23.85 0.36 -0.02
C ASN A 67 23.83 1.32 1.19
N ALA A 68 22.65 1.46 1.80
CA ALA A 68 22.33 2.43 2.84
C ALA A 68 21.82 1.76 4.13
N HIS A 69 21.99 0.44 4.26
CA HIS A 69 21.56 -0.38 5.39
C HIS A 69 22.58 -0.42 6.54
N HIS A 70 23.83 0.03 6.31
CA HIS A 70 24.89 0.12 7.33
C HIS A 70 25.14 -1.18 8.12
N GLY A 71 24.99 -2.34 7.46
CA GLY A 71 25.17 -3.65 8.08
C GLY A 71 23.98 -4.17 8.90
N ALA A 72 22.88 -3.41 8.99
CA ALA A 72 21.64 -3.90 9.57
C ALA A 72 20.87 -4.80 8.59
N ASP A 73 20.04 -5.69 9.13
CA ASP A 73 19.13 -6.52 8.34
C ASP A 73 17.94 -5.71 7.78
N GLN A 74 17.28 -6.26 6.76
CA GLN A 74 16.19 -5.60 6.05
C GLN A 74 14.96 -5.32 6.93
N VAL A 75 14.66 -6.17 7.93
CA VAL A 75 13.50 -6.03 8.81
C VAL A 75 13.71 -4.86 9.78
N THR A 76 14.93 -4.74 10.34
CA THR A 76 15.30 -3.61 11.19
C THR A 76 15.21 -2.28 10.42
N ILE A 77 15.68 -2.23 9.18
CA ILE A 77 15.59 -1.01 8.38
C ILE A 77 14.13 -0.69 8.01
N GLU A 78 13.34 -1.71 7.70
CA GLU A 78 11.94 -1.53 7.37
C GLU A 78 11.12 -0.98 8.56
N ALA A 79 11.38 -1.47 9.78
CA ALA A 79 10.78 -0.89 10.98
C ALA A 79 11.11 0.61 11.16
N ARG A 80 12.30 1.06 10.74
CA ARG A 80 12.70 2.48 10.80
C ARG A 80 11.91 3.34 9.82
N ASN A 81 11.48 2.81 8.67
CA ASN A 81 10.56 3.51 7.77
C ASN A 81 9.28 3.89 8.49
N TYR A 82 8.70 2.96 9.26
CA TYR A 82 7.46 3.18 9.99
C TYR A 82 7.63 4.23 11.09
N GLY A 83 8.79 4.21 11.77
CA GLY A 83 9.15 5.24 12.75
C GLY A 83 9.21 6.64 12.15
N LEU A 84 9.80 6.79 10.96
CA LEU A 84 9.80 8.06 10.22
C LEU A 84 8.38 8.46 9.80
N ALA A 85 7.64 7.54 9.19
CA ALA A 85 6.29 7.81 8.72
C ALA A 85 5.34 8.25 9.84
N LYS A 86 5.48 7.68 11.04
CA LYS A 86 4.64 8.00 12.21
C LYS A 86 4.64 9.48 12.55
N ARG A 87 5.74 10.22 12.28
CA ARG A 87 5.84 11.68 12.45
C ARG A 87 4.72 12.43 11.72
N TYR A 88 4.30 11.94 10.56
CA TYR A 88 3.37 12.62 9.67
C TYR A 88 1.92 12.14 9.80
N ASN A 89 1.64 11.16 10.68
CA ASN A 89 0.31 10.57 10.86
C ASN A 89 -0.38 10.28 9.51
N PRO A 90 0.19 9.42 8.64
CA PRO A 90 -0.28 9.23 7.28
C PRO A 90 -1.67 8.61 7.24
N HIS A 91 -2.42 8.88 6.16
CA HIS A 91 -3.68 8.20 5.90
C HIS A 91 -3.44 6.73 5.56
N LEU A 92 -2.40 6.48 4.76
CA LEU A 92 -2.02 5.19 4.22
C LEU A 92 -0.51 5.00 4.33
N LEU A 93 -0.08 3.83 4.77
CA LEU A 93 1.27 3.35 4.54
C LEU A 93 1.20 1.87 4.18
N ASN A 94 1.81 1.47 3.07
CA ASN A 94 2.00 0.05 2.77
C ASN A 94 3.46 -0.31 2.54
N THR A 95 3.79 -1.52 2.93
CA THR A 95 4.93 -2.24 2.35
C THR A 95 4.53 -2.70 0.94
N VAL A 96 5.49 -2.71 0.02
CA VAL A 96 5.36 -3.30 -1.33
C VAL A 96 6.19 -4.58 -1.35
N VAL A 97 5.62 -5.64 -0.78
CA VAL A 97 6.36 -6.88 -0.49
C VAL A 97 6.49 -7.73 -1.75
N GLY A 98 7.71 -8.12 -2.12
CA GLY A 98 7.97 -8.91 -3.33
C GLY A 98 8.14 -8.09 -4.62
N PHE A 99 8.09 -6.75 -4.53
CA PHE A 99 8.17 -5.86 -5.69
C PHE A 99 9.56 -5.78 -6.33
N ILE A 100 10.63 -5.92 -5.54
CA ILE A 100 11.98 -5.68 -6.05
C ILE A 100 12.51 -6.92 -6.80
N GLY A 101 12.61 -8.06 -6.11
CA GLY A 101 13.16 -9.27 -6.71
C GLY A 101 13.61 -10.35 -5.72
N PRO A 102 13.98 -11.54 -6.24
CA PRO A 102 14.38 -12.70 -5.46
C PRO A 102 15.68 -12.53 -4.68
N GLU A 103 16.50 -11.54 -5.02
CA GLU A 103 17.73 -11.20 -4.31
C GLU A 103 17.47 -10.64 -2.90
N TYR A 104 16.25 -10.17 -2.62
CA TYR A 104 15.81 -9.69 -1.30
C TYR A 104 14.81 -10.66 -0.65
N LEU A 105 13.87 -11.18 -1.43
CA LEU A 105 12.85 -12.13 -0.99
C LEU A 105 12.63 -13.18 -2.09
N PHE A 106 13.27 -14.34 -1.94
CA PHE A 106 13.45 -15.31 -3.03
C PHE A 106 12.16 -16.00 -3.49
N ASN A 107 11.30 -16.40 -2.54
CA ASN A 107 10.16 -17.26 -2.80
C ASN A 107 8.93 -16.89 -1.98
N HIS A 108 7.81 -17.57 -2.25
CA HIS A 108 6.53 -17.36 -1.57
C HIS A 108 6.63 -17.42 -0.03
N GLN A 109 7.48 -18.27 0.54
CA GLN A 109 7.64 -18.39 1.99
C GLN A 109 8.25 -17.12 2.59
N GLN A 110 9.30 -16.60 1.94
CA GLN A 110 9.97 -15.38 2.37
C GLN A 110 9.08 -14.15 2.19
N ILE A 111 8.40 -14.03 1.05
CA ILE A 111 7.44 -12.95 0.77
C ILE A 111 6.32 -12.94 1.80
N THR A 112 5.69 -14.10 2.05
CA THR A 112 4.62 -14.22 3.04
C THR A 112 5.10 -13.83 4.43
N ARG A 113 6.30 -14.29 4.82
CA ARG A 113 6.87 -13.98 6.13
C ARG A 113 7.12 -12.48 6.29
N ALA A 114 7.78 -11.86 5.31
CA ALA A 114 8.10 -10.44 5.32
C ALA A 114 6.83 -9.58 5.39
N ALA A 115 5.80 -9.92 4.61
CA ALA A 115 4.52 -9.22 4.61
C ALA A 115 3.85 -9.19 5.99
N LEU A 116 3.85 -10.33 6.69
CA LEU A 116 3.28 -10.45 8.04
C LEU A 116 4.12 -9.71 9.08
N GLU A 117 5.45 -9.73 8.95
CA GLU A 117 6.36 -8.94 9.79
C GLU A 117 6.11 -7.44 9.61
N ASP A 118 6.10 -6.96 8.37
CA ASP A 118 5.88 -5.57 7.99
C ASP A 118 4.53 -5.06 8.50
N HIS A 119 3.47 -5.83 8.25
CA HIS A 119 2.14 -5.51 8.74
C HIS A 119 2.11 -5.40 10.27
N PHE A 120 2.67 -6.38 10.99
CA PHE A 120 2.75 -6.35 12.45
C PHE A 120 3.53 -5.14 12.96
N MET A 121 4.72 -4.88 12.42
CA MET A 121 5.58 -3.77 12.83
C MET A 121 4.92 -2.41 12.57
N GLY A 122 4.24 -2.24 11.43
CA GLY A 122 3.48 -1.03 11.13
C GLY A 122 2.33 -0.81 12.11
N LYS A 123 1.53 -1.86 12.38
CA LYS A 123 0.46 -1.80 13.37
C LYS A 123 0.98 -1.48 14.77
N LEU A 124 2.06 -2.13 15.20
CA LEU A 124 2.71 -1.89 16.50
C LEU A 124 3.21 -0.44 16.63
N THR A 125 3.72 0.13 15.54
CA THR A 125 4.14 1.55 15.47
C THR A 125 2.95 2.52 15.51
N GLY A 126 1.73 2.02 15.28
CA GLY A 126 0.50 2.79 15.32
C GLY A 126 0.24 3.57 14.03
N ILE A 127 0.64 3.05 12.87
CA ILE A 127 0.34 3.63 11.56
C ILE A 127 -0.79 2.84 10.85
N SER A 128 -1.46 3.49 9.90
CA SER A 128 -2.48 2.88 9.04
C SER A 128 -1.81 1.95 8.02
N MET A 129 -1.48 0.73 8.46
CA MET A 129 -0.65 -0.21 7.71
C MET A 129 -1.47 -1.08 6.75
N GLY A 130 -1.21 -0.93 5.46
CA GLY A 130 -1.61 -1.82 4.38
C GLY A 130 -0.44 -2.66 3.86
N CYS A 131 -0.69 -3.44 2.81
CA CYS A 131 0.33 -4.22 2.13
C CYS A 131 -0.05 -4.40 0.66
N ASP A 132 0.83 -4.00 -0.25
CA ASP A 132 0.76 -4.49 -1.61
C ASP A 132 1.37 -5.89 -1.63
N ALA A 133 0.51 -6.91 -1.57
CA ALA A 133 0.88 -8.32 -1.66
C ALA A 133 1.19 -8.66 -3.11
N CYS A 134 2.47 -8.74 -3.44
CA CYS A 134 2.90 -8.82 -4.82
C CYS A 134 4.14 -9.69 -5.06
N TYR A 135 4.46 -9.91 -6.33
CA TYR A 135 5.69 -10.55 -6.76
C TYR A 135 6.10 -10.13 -8.16
N THR A 136 7.37 -10.31 -8.47
CA THR A 136 7.90 -10.19 -9.83
C THR A 136 8.09 -11.56 -10.48
N ASN A 137 8.00 -11.60 -11.81
CA ASN A 137 8.05 -12.84 -12.61
C ASN A 137 9.35 -13.67 -12.49
N HIS A 138 10.39 -13.14 -11.85
CA HIS A 138 11.67 -13.83 -11.67
C HIS A 138 11.90 -14.31 -10.23
N ALA A 139 10.93 -14.10 -9.32
CA ALA A 139 10.90 -14.74 -8.01
C ALA A 139 10.22 -16.12 -8.08
N ASP A 140 10.55 -17.01 -7.14
CA ASP A 140 10.00 -18.37 -7.04
C ASP A 140 8.65 -18.36 -6.31
N THR A 141 7.64 -17.81 -7.00
CA THR A 141 6.28 -17.60 -6.48
C THR A 141 5.28 -17.41 -7.62
N ASP A 142 3.99 -17.41 -7.29
CA ASP A 142 2.89 -17.33 -8.23
C ASP A 142 1.68 -16.58 -7.64
N GLN A 143 0.61 -16.44 -8.43
CA GLN A 143 -0.61 -15.76 -8.00
C GLN A 143 -1.30 -16.45 -6.81
N ASN A 144 -1.27 -17.79 -6.73
CA ASN A 144 -1.83 -18.53 -5.60
C ASN A 144 -1.18 -18.08 -4.27
N SER A 145 0.11 -17.76 -4.32
CA SER A 145 0.85 -17.26 -3.15
C SER A 145 0.38 -15.87 -2.72
N ASN A 146 0.06 -14.96 -3.65
CA ASN A 146 -0.56 -13.67 -3.35
C ASN A 146 -1.95 -13.82 -2.75
N GLU A 147 -2.78 -14.73 -3.27
CA GLU A 147 -4.12 -15.00 -2.75
C GLU A 147 -4.06 -15.56 -1.32
N ASN A 148 -3.16 -16.52 -1.06
CA ASN A 148 -2.89 -17.05 0.27
C ASN A 148 -2.48 -15.92 1.24
N LEU A 149 -1.53 -15.08 0.83
CA LEU A 149 -1.06 -13.97 1.63
C LEU A 149 -2.17 -12.95 1.92
N THR A 150 -3.01 -12.65 0.92
CA THR A 150 -4.14 -11.70 1.08
C THR A 150 -5.11 -12.18 2.16
N VAL A 151 -5.43 -13.47 2.21
CA VAL A 151 -6.28 -14.03 3.27
C VAL A 151 -5.61 -13.92 4.65
N LEU A 152 -4.31 -14.22 4.74
CA LEU A 152 -3.54 -14.11 6.00
C LEU A 152 -3.48 -12.66 6.50
N LEU A 153 -3.21 -11.71 5.62
CA LEU A 153 -3.17 -10.27 5.93
C LEU A 153 -4.55 -9.76 6.35
N ALA A 154 -5.61 -10.16 5.64
CA ALA A 154 -6.97 -9.79 6.01
C ALA A 154 -7.33 -10.34 7.39
N ALA A 155 -7.01 -11.61 7.69
CA ALA A 155 -7.21 -12.19 9.03
C ALA A 155 -6.37 -11.49 10.12
N ALA A 156 -5.21 -10.94 9.78
CA ALA A 156 -4.40 -10.12 10.68
C ALA A 156 -4.95 -8.69 10.87
N GLY A 157 -5.99 -8.29 10.14
CA GLY A 157 -6.58 -6.96 10.20
C GLY A 157 -5.83 -5.92 9.38
N CYS A 158 -5.20 -6.31 8.27
CA CYS A 158 -4.59 -5.38 7.31
C CYS A 158 -5.61 -4.36 6.80
N ASN A 159 -5.23 -3.07 6.78
CA ASN A 159 -6.16 -1.99 6.47
C ASN A 159 -6.60 -2.01 5.00
N TYR A 160 -5.68 -2.32 4.09
CA TYR A 160 -5.92 -2.34 2.66
C TYR A 160 -4.82 -3.12 1.93
N VAL A 161 -5.16 -3.58 0.72
CA VAL A 161 -4.22 -4.12 -0.26
C VAL A 161 -4.34 -3.33 -1.56
N MET A 162 -3.32 -3.40 -2.42
CA MET A 162 -3.42 -2.90 -3.80
C MET A 162 -4.19 -3.88 -4.65
N SER A 163 -4.90 -3.39 -5.66
CA SER A 163 -5.60 -4.27 -6.60
C SER A 163 -5.67 -3.67 -8.00
N LEU A 164 -5.49 -4.54 -9.00
CA LEU A 164 -5.51 -4.21 -10.43
C LEU A 164 -6.42 -5.19 -11.20
N PRO A 165 -6.71 -4.96 -12.50
CA PRO A 165 -7.40 -5.95 -13.33
C PRO A 165 -6.59 -7.26 -13.37
N LEU A 166 -7.12 -8.30 -12.71
CA LEU A 166 -6.45 -9.59 -12.52
C LEU A 166 -5.06 -9.51 -11.85
N GLY A 167 -4.75 -8.40 -11.18
CA GLY A 167 -3.45 -8.20 -10.54
C GLY A 167 -2.28 -7.92 -11.50
N ASP A 168 -2.51 -7.80 -12.80
CA ASP A 168 -1.46 -7.57 -13.80
C ASP A 168 -1.15 -6.08 -13.95
N ASP A 169 0.05 -5.66 -13.55
CA ASP A 169 0.55 -4.31 -13.83
C ASP A 169 1.40 -4.29 -15.11
N ILE A 170 0.75 -3.87 -16.21
CA ILE A 170 1.36 -3.79 -17.54
C ILE A 170 2.47 -2.74 -17.68
N MET A 171 2.64 -1.85 -16.68
CA MET A 171 3.64 -0.78 -16.70
C MET A 171 4.79 -1.08 -15.75
N LEU A 172 4.50 -1.63 -14.57
CA LEU A 172 5.48 -1.95 -13.54
C LEU A 172 6.03 -3.37 -13.67
N ASN A 173 5.43 -4.22 -14.51
CA ASN A 173 5.89 -5.59 -14.83
C ASN A 173 5.98 -6.51 -13.59
N TYR A 174 4.99 -6.41 -12.71
CA TYR A 174 4.82 -7.25 -11.53
C TYR A 174 3.35 -7.64 -11.38
N GLN A 175 3.08 -8.59 -10.47
CA GLN A 175 1.73 -9.03 -10.16
C GLN A 175 1.35 -8.74 -8.72
N THR A 176 0.22 -8.05 -8.54
CA THR A 176 -0.44 -7.74 -7.27
C THR A 176 -1.75 -8.53 -7.13
N THR A 177 -2.68 -8.10 -6.27
CA THR A 177 -4.01 -8.72 -6.13
C THR A 177 -4.99 -8.22 -7.19
N GLY A 178 -5.99 -9.02 -7.52
CA GLY A 178 -7.10 -8.65 -8.38
C GLY A 178 -8.21 -7.91 -7.64
N PHE A 179 -9.03 -7.14 -8.37
CA PHE A 179 -10.27 -6.58 -7.78
C PHE A 179 -11.17 -7.65 -7.14
N HIS A 180 -11.18 -8.86 -7.72
CA HIS A 180 -11.94 -10.00 -7.21
C HIS A 180 -11.36 -10.58 -5.92
N ASP A 181 -10.05 -10.45 -5.67
CA ASP A 181 -9.42 -10.92 -4.43
C ASP A 181 -9.92 -10.09 -3.25
N VAL A 182 -10.02 -8.76 -3.42
CA VAL A 182 -10.54 -7.86 -2.38
C VAL A 182 -12.01 -8.17 -2.06
N ALA A 183 -12.84 -8.37 -3.09
CA ALA A 183 -14.23 -8.76 -2.90
C ALA A 183 -14.36 -10.14 -2.21
N THR A 184 -13.51 -11.08 -2.61
CA THR A 184 -13.45 -12.43 -2.04
C THR A 184 -13.06 -12.38 -0.57
N ALA A 185 -11.98 -11.69 -0.22
CA ALA A 185 -11.51 -11.55 1.15
C ALA A 185 -12.57 -10.90 2.07
N ARG A 186 -13.25 -9.85 1.59
CA ARG A 186 -14.36 -9.22 2.31
C ARG A 186 -15.51 -10.19 2.60
N GLN A 187 -16.00 -10.88 1.57
CA GLN A 187 -17.11 -11.82 1.73
C GLN A 187 -16.72 -13.07 2.55
N LEU A 188 -15.48 -13.55 2.40
CA LEU A 188 -14.95 -14.71 3.11
C LEU A 188 -14.84 -14.46 4.62
N LEU A 189 -14.35 -13.29 5.01
CA LEU A 189 -14.06 -12.95 6.41
C LEU A 189 -15.11 -12.02 7.04
N GLY A 190 -16.13 -11.60 6.29
CA GLY A 190 -17.18 -10.71 6.77
C GLY A 190 -16.75 -9.25 6.95
N TYR A 191 -15.67 -8.82 6.28
CA TYR A 191 -15.25 -7.42 6.29
C TYR A 191 -16.12 -6.56 5.37
N ARG A 192 -16.24 -5.28 5.72
CA ARG A 192 -16.91 -4.26 4.92
C ARG A 192 -15.90 -3.24 4.38
N PRO A 193 -16.20 -2.53 3.28
CA PRO A 193 -15.45 -1.34 2.89
C PRO A 193 -15.49 -0.24 3.98
N ALA A 194 -14.78 0.87 3.76
CA ALA A 194 -15.00 2.08 4.56
C ALA A 194 -16.49 2.46 4.51
N PRO A 195 -17.11 2.87 5.63
CA PRO A 195 -18.57 3.00 5.73
C PRO A 195 -19.16 3.99 4.73
N GLU A 196 -18.44 5.09 4.43
CA GLU A 196 -18.86 6.07 3.43
C GLU A 196 -18.85 5.47 2.02
N PHE A 197 -17.88 4.61 1.73
CA PHE A 197 -17.77 3.94 0.43
C PHE A 197 -18.79 2.80 0.31
N GLU A 198 -19.07 2.07 1.38
CA GLU A 198 -20.13 1.06 1.41
C GLU A 198 -21.49 1.68 1.13
N ALA A 199 -21.85 2.77 1.82
CA ALA A 199 -23.11 3.47 1.57
C ALA A 199 -23.23 3.98 0.11
N TRP A 200 -22.11 4.44 -0.47
CA TRP A 200 -22.08 4.79 -1.89
C TRP A 200 -22.29 3.57 -2.79
N MET A 201 -21.62 2.44 -2.52
CA MET A 201 -21.81 1.20 -3.30
C MET A 201 -23.25 0.68 -3.22
N GLU A 202 -23.90 0.78 -2.05
CA GLU A 202 -25.31 0.43 -1.88
C GLU A 202 -26.23 1.36 -2.69
N THR A 203 -25.97 2.66 -2.66
CA THR A 203 -26.71 3.66 -3.47
C THR A 203 -26.57 3.39 -4.97
N MET A 204 -25.38 2.99 -5.42
CA MET A 204 -25.11 2.61 -6.81
C MET A 204 -25.71 1.24 -7.18
N GLY A 205 -26.23 0.48 -6.22
CA GLY A 205 -26.73 -0.88 -6.40
C GLY A 205 -25.62 -1.89 -6.72
N LEU A 206 -24.37 -1.59 -6.35
CA LEU A 206 -23.19 -2.44 -6.53
C LEU A 206 -22.98 -3.42 -5.38
N MET A 207 -23.44 -3.05 -4.19
CA MET A 207 -23.31 -3.86 -2.99
C MET A 207 -24.65 -3.92 -2.26
N GLU A 208 -24.92 -5.06 -1.63
CA GLU A 208 -26.03 -5.23 -0.70
C GLU A 208 -25.57 -6.12 0.46
N ASN A 209 -25.72 -5.65 1.70
CA ASN A 209 -25.32 -6.39 2.90
C ASN A 209 -23.84 -6.88 2.87
N GLY A 210 -22.94 -6.06 2.34
CA GLY A 210 -21.51 -6.38 2.22
C GLY A 210 -21.15 -7.35 1.09
N LYS A 211 -22.09 -7.69 0.21
CA LYS A 211 -21.88 -8.60 -0.93
C LYS A 211 -22.11 -7.89 -2.25
N LEU A 212 -21.35 -8.27 -3.27
CA LEU A 212 -21.55 -7.75 -4.62
C LEU A 212 -22.90 -8.20 -5.19
N THR A 213 -23.59 -7.29 -5.89
CA THR A 213 -24.85 -7.60 -6.59
C THR A 213 -24.58 -8.09 -8.02
N ALA A 214 -25.62 -8.48 -8.74
CA ALA A 214 -25.52 -8.82 -10.16
C ALA A 214 -25.11 -7.65 -11.07
N ARG A 215 -25.16 -6.40 -10.59
CA ARG A 215 -24.70 -5.21 -11.34
C ARG A 215 -23.20 -4.96 -11.17
N ALA A 216 -22.56 -5.54 -10.16
CA ALA A 216 -21.16 -5.31 -9.87
C ALA A 216 -20.23 -6.09 -10.82
N GLY A 217 -19.03 -5.54 -11.02
CA GLY A 217 -18.02 -6.14 -11.91
C GLY A 217 -18.22 -5.84 -13.40
N ASP A 218 -19.30 -5.14 -13.76
CA ASP A 218 -19.52 -4.62 -15.11
C ASP A 218 -19.26 -3.12 -15.15
N PRO A 219 -18.18 -2.63 -15.80
CA PRO A 219 -17.89 -1.21 -15.88
C PRO A 219 -18.85 -0.43 -16.78
N SER A 220 -19.69 -1.09 -17.59
CA SER A 220 -20.63 -0.41 -18.50
C SER A 220 -21.70 0.40 -17.76
N ILE A 221 -21.97 0.07 -16.48
CA ILE A 221 -22.95 0.75 -15.62
C ILE A 221 -22.68 2.24 -15.40
N PHE A 222 -21.48 2.71 -15.69
CA PHE A 222 -21.08 4.10 -15.51
C PHE A 222 -21.32 4.96 -16.76
N PHE A 223 -21.86 4.35 -17.83
CA PHE A 223 -22.16 5.01 -19.11
C PHE A 223 -23.66 5.11 -19.40
N ASP A 224 -24.49 4.44 -18.60
CA ASP A 224 -25.96 4.52 -18.63
C ASP A 224 -26.47 5.72 -17.80
#